data_AF-A0A353T0Y1-F1
#
_entry.id   AF-A0A353T0Y1-F1
#
_cell.length_a   1.000
_cell.length_b   1.000
_cell.length_c   1.000
_cell.angle_alpha   90.00
_cell.angle_beta   90.00
_cell.angle_gamma   90.00
#
_symmetry.space_group_name_H-M   'P 1'
#
loop_
_entity.id
_entity.type
_entity.pdbx_description
1 polymer ?
#
loop_
_entity_poly.entity_id
_entity_poly.type
_entity_poly.pdbx_seq_one_letter_code
_entity_poly.pdbx_strand_id
1 'polypeptide(L)'
;MEFHHTPVLLQETLKYLNPAPGGIYVDGTIGGGGHSIEILKRIVPGGRLLGVDRDPEAILAVSERLKDYKRSLSPVHGNYVEIRDILSSFDIPAADGMLMDLGVSSYQLDAVERGFSYKEDVRLDMRMDTTQE
;
A
#
# COMPACT_ATOMS: atom_id res chain seq x y z
N MET A 1 -3.78 -6.37 19.66
CA MET A 1 -3.70 -7.57 18.81
C MET A 1 -2.62 -7.31 17.78
N GLU A 2 -1.60 -8.16 17.67
CA GLU A 2 -0.64 -8.06 16.57
C GLU A 2 -1.38 -8.31 15.25
N PHE A 3 -1.17 -7.41 14.28
CA PHE A 3 -1.83 -7.46 12.98
C PHE A 3 -1.20 -8.55 12.12
N HIS A 4 -1.66 -9.79 12.28
CA HIS A 4 -1.13 -10.97 11.59
C HIS A 4 -1.86 -11.19 10.24
N HIS A 5 -1.68 -10.26 9.29
CA HIS A 5 -2.20 -10.41 7.93
C HIS A 5 -1.12 -10.99 7.01
N THR A 6 -1.32 -12.22 6.52
CA THR A 6 -0.51 -12.82 5.47
C THR A 6 -1.00 -12.33 4.11
N PRO A 7 -0.18 -11.66 3.30
CA PRO A 7 -0.60 -11.12 2.01
C PRO A 7 -0.97 -12.22 1.01
N VAL A 8 -1.96 -11.95 0.16
CA VAL A 8 -2.41 -12.89 -0.89
C VAL A 8 -1.30 -13.13 -1.90
N LEU A 9 -1.04 -14.40 -2.23
CA LEU A 9 -0.04 -14.83 -3.22
C LEU A 9 1.36 -14.20 -3.01
N LEU A 10 1.77 -14.02 -1.75
CA LEU A 10 3.01 -13.31 -1.41
C LEU A 10 4.24 -13.86 -2.15
N GLN A 11 4.41 -15.18 -2.22
CA GLN A 11 5.60 -15.78 -2.83
C GLN A 11 5.61 -15.60 -4.35
N GLU A 12 4.45 -15.76 -4.99
CA GLU A 12 4.27 -15.55 -6.42
C GLU A 12 4.51 -14.08 -6.78
N THR A 13 3.95 -13.15 -6.01
CA THR A 13 4.17 -11.71 -6.17
C THR A 13 5.65 -11.38 -6.12
N LEU A 14 6.38 -11.84 -5.10
CA LEU A 14 7.82 -11.57 -4.97
C LEU A 14 8.64 -12.22 -6.10
N LYS A 15 8.24 -13.41 -6.56
CA LYS A 15 8.88 -14.11 -7.68
C LYS A 15 8.76 -13.32 -8.98
N TYR A 16 7.57 -12.80 -9.30
CA TYR A 16 7.33 -12.11 -10.56
C TYR A 16 7.74 -10.63 -10.52
N LEU A 17 7.57 -9.96 -9.37
CA LEU A 17 8.07 -8.60 -9.17
C LEU A 17 9.60 -8.54 -9.13
N ASN A 18 10.23 -9.62 -8.67
CA ASN A 18 11.69 -9.78 -8.58
C ASN A 18 12.41 -8.55 -7.97
N PRO A 19 12.03 -8.11 -6.76
CA PRO A 19 12.61 -6.94 -6.14
C PRO A 19 14.10 -7.13 -5.84
N ALA A 20 14.91 -6.14 -6.21
CA ALA A 20 16.36 -6.17 -6.05
C ALA A 20 16.91 -4.94 -5.32
N PRO A 21 18.06 -5.06 -4.62
CA PRO A 21 18.70 -3.94 -3.95
C PRO A 21 18.93 -2.75 -4.89
N GLY A 22 18.65 -1.53 -4.42
CA GLY A 22 18.82 -0.31 -5.20
C GLY A 22 17.66 0.00 -6.16
N GLY A 23 16.74 -0.93 -6.40
CA GLY A 23 15.60 -0.71 -7.30
C GLY A 23 14.51 0.18 -6.70
N ILE A 24 13.74 0.78 -7.60
CA ILE A 24 12.60 1.64 -7.32
C ILE A 24 11.33 0.88 -7.67
N TYR A 25 10.47 0.65 -6.68
CA TYR A 25 9.23 -0.09 -6.86
C TYR A 25 8.03 0.74 -6.44
N VAL A 26 6.87 0.41 -7.00
CA VAL A 26 5.58 0.99 -6.59
C VAL A 26 4.69 -0.12 -6.05
N ASP A 27 4.11 0.10 -4.88
CA ASP A 27 2.96 -0.65 -4.37
C ASP A 27 1.75 0.28 -4.48
N GLY A 28 0.91 0.07 -5.50
CA GLY A 28 -0.21 0.97 -5.80
C GLY A 28 -1.45 0.76 -4.90
N THR A 29 -1.38 -0.20 -3.99
CA THR A 29 -2.44 -0.62 -3.08
C THR A 29 -1.82 -1.01 -1.73
N ILE A 30 -1.01 -0.12 -1.17
CA ILE A 30 -0.12 -0.48 -0.06
C ILE A 30 -0.87 -1.02 1.17
N GLY A 31 -2.10 -0.56 1.41
CA GLY A 31 -2.96 -1.03 2.49
C GLY A 31 -2.22 -1.08 3.83
N GLY A 32 -2.30 -2.23 4.50
CA GLY A 32 -1.60 -2.47 5.77
C GLY A 32 -0.09 -2.76 5.66
N GLY A 33 0.52 -2.63 4.47
CA GLY A 33 1.96 -2.83 4.23
C GLY A 33 2.41 -4.29 4.12
N GLY A 34 1.49 -5.21 3.80
CA GLY A 34 1.72 -6.65 3.80
C GLY A 34 2.75 -7.12 2.77
N HIS A 35 2.56 -6.83 1.49
CA HIS A 35 3.58 -7.12 0.47
C HIS A 35 4.77 -6.16 0.58
N SER A 36 4.47 -4.88 0.85
CA SER A 36 5.46 -3.81 0.99
C SER A 36 6.62 -4.12 1.94
N ILE A 37 6.38 -4.73 3.10
CA ILE A 37 7.48 -5.08 4.04
C ILE A 37 8.45 -6.10 3.43
N GLU A 38 7.96 -7.07 2.65
CA GLU A 38 8.79 -8.09 2.02
C GLU A 38 9.52 -7.56 0.79
N ILE A 39 8.92 -6.60 0.08
CA ILE A 39 9.57 -5.84 -0.98
C ILE A 39 10.71 -5.00 -0.36
N LEU A 40 10.42 -4.23 0.68
CA LEU A 40 11.40 -3.38 1.37
C LEU A 40 12.63 -4.17 1.84
N LYS A 41 12.43 -5.34 2.46
CA LYS A 41 13.53 -6.24 2.86
C LYS A 41 14.49 -6.62 1.73
N ARG A 42 14.01 -6.66 0.48
CA ARG A 42 14.78 -7.10 -0.69
C ARG A 42 15.42 -5.95 -1.47
N ILE A 43 14.81 -4.76 -1.42
CA ILE A 43 15.33 -3.59 -2.14
C ILE A 43 16.33 -2.78 -1.31
N VAL A 44 16.39 -3.00 0.01
CA VAL A 44 17.44 -2.41 0.84
C VAL A 44 18.74 -3.21 0.72
N PRO A 45 19.92 -2.55 0.79
CA PRO A 45 20.12 -1.11 0.86
C PRO A 45 19.91 -0.39 -0.49
N GLY A 46 19.64 0.92 -0.43
CA GLY A 46 19.65 1.82 -1.59
C GLY A 46 18.35 1.88 -2.39
N GLY A 47 17.47 0.88 -2.28
CA GLY A 47 16.19 0.89 -2.97
C GLY A 47 15.13 1.77 -2.32
N ARG A 48 14.08 2.04 -3.11
CA ARG A 48 12.95 2.87 -2.73
C ARG A 48 11.63 2.21 -3.10
N LEU A 49 10.65 2.27 -2.21
CA LEU A 49 9.28 1.84 -2.43
C LEU A 49 8.36 3.05 -2.29
N LEU A 50 7.61 3.36 -3.34
CA LEU A 50 6.48 4.28 -3.28
C LEU A 50 5.22 3.48 -2.98
N GLY A 51 4.64 3.72 -1.82
CA GLY A 51 3.40 3.06 -1.39
C GLY A 51 2.22 3.99 -1.53
N VAL A 52 1.29 3.68 -2.42
CA VAL A 52 0.11 4.51 -2.70
C VAL A 52 -1.13 3.81 -2.16
N ASP A 53 -1.96 4.55 -1.43
CA ASP A 53 -3.31 4.12 -1.09
C ASP A 53 -4.23 5.34 -1.06
N ARG A 54 -5.48 5.13 -1.47
CA ARG A 54 -6.50 6.19 -1.43
C ARG A 54 -7.12 6.32 -0.05
N ASP A 55 -6.96 5.30 0.80
CA ASP A 55 -7.46 5.29 2.16
C ASP A 55 -6.46 5.99 3.10
N PRO A 56 -6.81 7.15 3.70
CA PRO A 56 -5.91 7.86 4.60
C PRO A 56 -5.56 7.05 5.86
N GLU A 57 -6.44 6.14 6.31
CA GLU A 57 -6.19 5.29 7.47
C GLU A 57 -5.12 4.23 7.16
N ALA A 58 -5.09 3.72 5.92
CA ALA A 58 -4.04 2.82 5.46
C ALA A 58 -2.66 3.51 5.47
N ILE A 59 -2.59 4.76 5.00
CA ILE A 59 -1.36 5.56 4.99
C ILE A 59 -0.82 5.79 6.40
N LEU A 60 -1.69 6.13 7.36
CA LEU A 60 -1.31 6.28 8.76
C LEU A 60 -0.80 4.94 9.33
N ALA A 61 -1.54 3.86 9.12
CA ALA A 61 -1.20 2.54 9.65
C ALA A 61 0.13 2.02 9.10
N VAL A 62 0.37 2.13 7.79
CA VAL A 62 1.61 1.63 7.18
C VAL A 62 2.82 2.48 7.55
N SER A 63 2.64 3.80 7.69
CA SER A 63 3.70 4.71 8.11
C SER A 63 4.24 4.35 9.50
N GLU A 64 3.34 4.00 10.44
CA GLU A 64 3.74 3.54 11.77
C GLU A 64 4.35 2.13 11.72
N ARG A 65 3.69 1.20 11.01
CA ARG A 65 4.14 -0.20 10.91
C ARG A 65 5.54 -0.33 10.31
N LEU A 66 5.85 0.48 9.30
CA LEU A 66 7.10 0.39 8.52
C LEU A 66 8.06 1.55 8.81
N LYS A 67 7.96 2.18 9.99
CA LYS A 67 8.80 3.32 10.40
C LYS A 67 10.30 3.05 10.34
N ASP A 68 10.73 1.80 10.52
CA ASP A 68 12.14 1.40 10.42
C ASP A 68 12.67 1.50 8.99
N TYR A 69 11.77 1.47 8.00
CA TYR A 69 12.07 1.65 6.57
C TYR A 69 11.84 3.07 6.08
N LYS A 70 11.66 4.09 6.95
CA LYS A 70 11.34 5.48 6.56
C LYS A 70 12.31 6.13 5.56
N ARG A 71 13.52 5.59 5.38
CA ARG A 71 14.48 6.05 4.37
C ARG A 71 14.25 5.46 2.98
N SER A 72 13.61 4.29 2.92
CA SER A 72 13.33 3.54 1.69
C SER A 72 11.84 3.50 1.36
N LEU A 73 10.94 3.84 2.28
CA LEU A 73 9.50 3.92 2.04
C LEU A 73 9.06 5.38 1.88
N SER A 74 8.25 5.64 0.86
CA SER A 74 7.51 6.89 0.67
C SER A 74 6.02 6.58 0.58
N PRO A 75 5.27 6.66 1.70
CA PRO A 75 3.83 6.46 1.69
C PRO A 75 3.13 7.71 1.15
N VAL A 76 2.14 7.54 0.28
CA VAL A 76 1.45 8.60 -0.45
C VAL A 76 -0.05 8.35 -0.38
N HIS A 77 -0.79 9.27 0.23
CA HIS A 77 -2.25 9.32 0.07
C HIS A 77 -2.57 9.80 -1.34
N GLY A 78 -3.17 8.94 -2.15
CA GLY A 78 -3.46 9.21 -3.55
C GLY A 78 -4.04 8.01 -4.24
N ASN A 79 -4.30 8.12 -5.54
CA ASN A 79 -4.86 7.03 -6.31
C ASN A 79 -3.80 6.46 -7.27
N TYR A 80 -3.77 5.13 -7.42
CA TYR A 80 -2.83 4.49 -8.35
C TYR A 80 -3.00 4.95 -9.81
N VAL A 81 -4.14 5.54 -10.18
CA VAL A 81 -4.34 6.14 -11.51
C VAL A 81 -3.42 7.37 -11.73
N GLU A 82 -2.90 7.95 -10.66
CA GLU A 82 -2.05 9.15 -10.64
C GLU A 82 -0.55 8.81 -10.53
N ILE A 83 -0.17 7.53 -10.66
CA ILE A 83 1.21 7.08 -10.39
C ILE A 83 2.26 7.82 -11.21
N ARG A 84 1.93 8.21 -12.45
CA ARG A 84 2.85 9.00 -13.27
C ARG A 84 3.19 10.34 -12.61
N ASP A 85 2.18 11.04 -12.11
CA ASP A 85 2.34 12.34 -11.47
C ASP A 85 3.00 12.20 -10.10
N ILE A 86 2.63 11.14 -9.36
CA ILE A 86 3.27 10.79 -8.09
C ILE A 86 4.76 10.53 -8.30
N LEU A 87 5.16 9.68 -9.27
CA LEU A 87 6.57 9.43 -9.60
C LEU A 87 7.31 10.73 -9.97
N SER A 88 6.68 11.56 -10.79
CA SER A 88 7.24 12.86 -11.18
C SER A 88 7.47 13.79 -9.99
N SER A 89 6.60 13.78 -8.97
CA SER A 89 6.77 14.61 -7.77
C SER A 89 7.95 14.20 -6.88
N PHE A 90 8.50 13.01 -7.11
CA PHE A 90 9.69 12.50 -6.44
C PHE A 90 10.94 12.52 -7.32
N ASP A 91 10.89 13.16 -8.48
CA ASP A 91 11.95 13.17 -9.50
C ASP A 91 12.33 11.75 -9.96
N ILE A 92 11.36 10.82 -9.97
CA ILE A 92 11.56 9.44 -10.39
C ILE A 92 11.06 9.29 -11.83
N PRO A 93 11.93 8.98 -12.80
CA PRO A 93 11.52 8.87 -14.20
C PRO A 93 10.74 7.59 -14.49
N ALA A 94 11.06 6.49 -13.81
CA ALA A 94 10.40 5.20 -13.95
C ALA A 94 10.61 4.33 -12.70
N ALA A 95 9.69 3.40 -12.47
CA ALA A 95 9.86 2.32 -11.51
C ALA A 95 10.36 1.05 -12.22
N ASP A 96 11.18 0.26 -11.53
CA ASP A 96 11.67 -1.05 -11.98
C ASP A 96 10.58 -2.13 -11.91
N GLY A 97 9.57 -1.93 -11.07
CA GLY A 97 8.43 -2.84 -10.95
C GLY A 97 7.28 -2.22 -10.17
N MET A 98 6.08 -2.73 -10.40
CA MET A 98 4.87 -2.26 -9.74
C MET A 98 3.95 -3.41 -9.35
N LEU A 99 3.38 -3.32 -8.15
CA LEU A 99 2.38 -4.23 -7.60
C LEU A 99 1.01 -3.54 -7.51
N MET A 100 -0.03 -4.31 -7.82
CA MET A 100 -1.45 -3.98 -7.61
C MET A 100 -2.16 -5.19 -7.01
N ASP A 101 -2.56 -5.10 -5.75
CA ASP A 101 -3.44 -6.05 -5.06
C ASP A 101 -4.86 -5.46 -5.01
N LEU A 102 -5.64 -5.76 -6.04
CA LEU A 102 -6.96 -5.16 -6.23
C LEU A 102 -7.99 -5.83 -5.31
N GLY A 103 -8.65 -5.03 -4.49
CA GLY A 103 -9.70 -5.49 -3.60
C GLY A 103 -10.00 -4.47 -2.51
N VAL A 104 -10.68 -4.93 -1.46
CA VAL A 104 -10.85 -4.21 -0.20
C VAL A 104 -9.94 -4.81 0.85
N SER A 105 -9.47 -3.98 1.78
CA SER A 105 -8.68 -4.48 2.91
C SER A 105 -9.58 -5.14 3.97
N SER A 106 -9.01 -6.04 4.78
CA SER A 106 -9.74 -6.58 5.95
C SER A 106 -10.18 -5.47 6.90
N TYR A 107 -9.35 -4.43 7.07
CA TYR A 107 -9.68 -3.29 7.90
C TYR A 107 -10.95 -2.57 7.41
N GLN A 108 -11.12 -2.37 6.10
CA GLN A 108 -12.34 -1.77 5.53
C GLN A 108 -13.58 -2.62 5.77
N LEU A 109 -13.45 -3.95 5.83
CA LEU A 109 -14.55 -4.87 6.12
C LEU A 109 -14.87 -4.95 7.62
N ASP A 110 -13.86 -4.82 8.48
CA ASP A 110 -13.96 -4.94 9.94
C ASP A 110 -14.39 -3.62 10.60
N ALA A 111 -14.01 -2.47 10.02
CA ALA A 111 -14.42 -1.13 10.43
C ALA A 111 -15.87 -0.87 9.98
N VAL A 112 -16.81 -1.25 10.84
CA VAL A 112 -18.24 -1.29 10.52
C VAL A 112 -18.76 0.05 9.99
N GLU A 113 -18.30 1.16 10.56
CA GLU A 113 -18.65 2.52 10.17
C GLU A 113 -18.30 2.88 8.71
N ARG A 114 -17.39 2.12 8.07
CA ARG A 114 -16.99 2.32 6.67
C ARG A 114 -18.04 1.79 5.68
N GLY A 115 -18.98 0.96 6.12
CA GLY A 115 -20.13 0.52 5.32
C GLY A 115 -19.82 -0.46 4.18
N PHE A 116 -18.66 -1.12 4.18
CA PHE A 116 -18.31 -2.14 3.16
C PHE A 116 -18.94 -3.52 3.41
N SER A 117 -19.34 -3.78 4.66
CA SER A 117 -19.92 -5.06 5.08
C SER A 117 -21.44 -4.94 5.20
N TYR A 118 -22.16 -5.93 4.68
CA TYR A 118 -23.61 -6.06 4.84
C TYR A 118 -24.02 -6.76 6.15
N LYS A 119 -23.05 -7.14 7.00
CA LYS A 119 -23.30 -7.88 8.25
C LYS A 119 -24.00 -7.02 9.31
N GLU A 120 -23.78 -5.71 9.26
CA GLU A 120 -24.27 -4.74 10.23
C GLU A 120 -25.04 -3.64 9.50
N ASP A 121 -26.11 -3.12 10.12
CA ASP A 121 -26.90 -2.02 9.56
C ASP A 121 -26.27 -0.67 9.94
N VAL A 122 -25.49 -0.11 9.01
CA VAL A 122 -24.75 1.14 9.18
C VAL A 122 -24.88 2.03 7.95
N ARG A 123 -24.43 3.28 8.07
CA ARG A 123 -24.40 4.23 6.95
C ARG A 123 -23.66 3.61 5.76
N LEU A 124 -24.32 3.61 4.61
CA LEU A 124 -23.76 3.17 3.34
C LEU A 124 -22.76 4.21 2.80
N ASP A 125 -21.56 4.24 3.36
CA ASP A 125 -20.47 5.11 2.88
C ASP A 125 -19.73 4.45 1.71
N MET A 126 -19.07 3.30 1.96
CA MET A 126 -18.32 2.52 0.96
C MET A 126 -17.16 3.25 0.27
N ARG A 127 -16.83 4.49 0.66
CA ARG A 127 -15.67 5.20 0.12
C ARG A 127 -14.41 4.66 0.80
N MET A 128 -13.44 4.27 -0.02
CA MET A 128 -12.10 3.96 0.47
C MET A 128 -11.41 5.25 0.94
N ASP A 129 -11.58 6.33 0.19
CA ASP A 129 -11.10 7.66 0.54
C ASP A 129 -12.20 8.46 1.21
N THR A 130 -12.12 8.58 2.54
CA THR A 130 -13.10 9.32 3.35
C THR A 130 -12.95 10.84 3.25
N THR A 131 -11.94 11.33 2.53
CA THR A 131 -11.72 12.76 2.27
C THR A 131 -12.44 13.27 1.02
N GLN A 132 -12.98 12.37 0.20
CA GLN A 132 -13.78 12.73 -0.98
C GLN A 132 -15.17 13.23 -0.57
N GLU A 133 -15.78 14.06 -1.40
CA GLU A 133 -17.17 14.53 -1.23
C GLU A 133 -18.18 13.48 -1.72
#